data_AF-A0A958GJ30-F1
#
_entry.id   AF-A0A958GJ30-F1
#
_cell.length_a   1.000
_cell.length_b   1.000
_cell.length_c   1.000
_cell.angle_alpha   90.00
_cell.angle_beta   90.00
_cell.angle_gamma   90.00
#
_symmetry.space_group_name_H-M   'P 1'
#
loop_
_entity.id
_entity.type
_entity.pdbx_description
1 polymer ?
#
loop_
_entity_poly.entity_id
_entity_poly.type
_entity_poly.pdbx_seq_one_letter_code
_entity_poly.pdbx_strand_id
1 'polypeptide(L)' 'MRRIRNERGWTQEEFTTKLNLAGWDLSRGTLSKVEAGLRRVTDGELFILSGVLSVRMENLFPDAATVLDQVSESSKDFSS' A
#
# COMPACT_ATOMS: atom_id res chain seq x y z
N MET A 1 -5.06 -1.80 0.90
CA MET A 1 -5.08 -1.01 -0.36
C MET A 1 -5.96 -1.62 -1.46
N ARG A 2 -5.61 -2.78 -2.04
CA ARG A 2 -6.33 -3.40 -3.20
C ARG A 2 -7.85 -3.48 -3.02
N ARG A 3 -8.30 -3.84 -1.82
CA ARG A 3 -9.73 -3.87 -1.45
C ARG A 3 -10.41 -2.52 -1.69
N ILE A 4 -9.85 -1.43 -1.17
CA ILE A 4 -10.39 -0.07 -1.28
C ILE A 4 -10.44 0.37 -2.76
N ARG A 5 -9.40 0.04 -3.55
CA ARG A 5 -9.39 0.32 -4.98
C ARG A 5 -10.54 -0.41 -5.70
N ASN A 6 -10.73 -1.69 -5.42
CA ASN A 6 -11.79 -2.51 -6.03
C ASN A 6 -13.19 -2.03 -5.62
N GLU A 7 -13.40 -1.63 -4.36
CA GLU A 7 -14.66 -1.06 -3.87
C GLU A 7 -15.03 0.24 -4.61
N ARG A 8 -14.03 0.95 -5.13
CA ARG A 8 -14.21 2.16 -5.97
C ARG A 8 -14.38 1.86 -7.45
N GLY A 9 -14.29 0.59 -7.86
CA GLY A 9 -14.36 0.19 -9.27
C GLY A 9 -13.17 0.65 -10.10
N TRP A 10 -12.04 1.04 -9.47
CA TRP A 10 -10.87 1.54 -10.20
C TRP A 10 -10.01 0.39 -10.70
N THR A 11 -9.61 0.46 -11.97
CA THR A 11 -8.53 -0.36 -12.51
C THR A 11 -7.20 0.04 -11.87
N GLN A 12 -6.22 -0.86 -11.95
CA GLN A 12 -4.88 -0.57 -11.43
C GLN A 12 -4.20 0.57 -12.21
N GLU A 13 -4.49 0.70 -13.50
CA GLU A 13 -3.98 1.77 -14.35
C GLU A 13 -4.57 3.13 -13.96
N GLU A 14 -5.89 3.23 -13.78
CA GLU A 14 -6.52 4.47 -13.29
C GLU A 14 -5.98 4.89 -11.92
N PHE A 15 -5.76 3.92 -11.03
CA PHE A 15 -5.21 4.23 -9.72
C PHE A 15 -3.74 4.70 -9.81
N THR A 16 -2.94 4.08 -10.69
CA THR A 16 -1.57 4.52 -10.99
C THR A 16 -1.58 5.97 -11.48
N THR A 17 -2.43 6.30 -12.45
CA THR A 17 -2.54 7.67 -12.97
C THR A 17 -2.93 8.67 -11.88
N LYS A 18 -3.87 8.32 -10.99
CA LYS A 18 -4.24 9.20 -9.87
C LYS A 18 -3.08 9.46 -8.91
N LEU A 19 -2.25 8.46 -8.62
CA LEU A 19 -1.08 8.61 -7.76
C LEU A 19 0.01 9.46 -8.43
N ASN A 20 0.25 9.24 -9.73
CA ASN A 20 1.16 10.06 -10.51
C ASN A 20 0.73 11.53 -10.53
N LEU A 21 -0.56 11.82 -10.72
CA LEU A 21 -1.12 13.18 -10.67
C LEU A 21 -1.02 13.82 -9.29
N ALA A 22 -0.98 13.01 -8.22
CA ALA A 22 -0.78 13.47 -6.85
C ALA A 22 0.71 13.62 -6.47
N GLY A 23 1.62 13.46 -7.42
CA GLY A 23 3.06 13.67 -7.23
C GLY A 23 3.85 12.41 -6.86
N TRP A 24 3.22 11.23 -6.86
CA TRP A 24 3.93 9.96 -6.68
C TRP A 24 4.12 9.26 -8.03
N ASP A 25 5.26 9.51 -8.68
CA ASP A 25 5.62 8.86 -9.93
C ASP A 25 5.93 7.36 -9.72
N LEU A 26 5.03 6.50 -10.18
CA LEU A 26 5.14 5.05 -10.08
C LEU A 26 4.55 4.34 -11.29
N SER A 27 5.14 3.20 -11.62
CA SER A 27 4.64 2.31 -12.67
C SER A 27 3.54 1.38 -12.13
N ARG A 28 2.68 0.86 -13.02
CA ARG A 28 1.70 -0.18 -12.68
C ARG A 28 2.34 -1.39 -11.99
N GLY A 29 3.56 -1.76 -12.40
CA GLY A 29 4.31 -2.86 -11.78
C GLY A 29 4.76 -2.54 -10.35
N THR A 30 5.17 -1.30 -10.10
CA THR A 30 5.47 -0.80 -8.74
C THR A 30 4.20 -0.84 -7.88
N LEU A 31 3.07 -0.37 -8.41
CA LEU A 31 1.79 -0.44 -7.72
C LEU A 31 1.39 -1.87 -7.37
N SER A 32 1.57 -2.83 -8.28
CA SER A 32 1.30 -4.26 -8.00
C SER A 32 2.11 -4.78 -6.82
N LYS A 33 3.40 -4.42 -6.72
CA LYS A 33 4.24 -4.83 -5.58
C LYS A 33 3.77 -4.20 -4.28
N VAL A 34 3.36 -2.93 -4.31
CA VAL A 34 2.77 -2.25 -3.15
C VAL A 34 1.46 -2.92 -2.73
N GLU A 35 0.55 -3.18 -3.67
CA GLU A 35 -0.73 -3.85 -3.40
C GLU A 35 -0.56 -5.27 -2.86
N ALA A 36 0.52 -5.96 -3.24
CA ALA A 36 0.88 -7.29 -2.76
C ALA A 36 1.70 -7.28 -1.46
N GLY A 37 2.05 -6.11 -0.90
CA GLY A 37 2.90 -6.00 0.28
C GLY A 37 4.39 -6.33 0.04
N LEU A 38 4.80 -6.52 -1.22
CA LEU A 38 6.17 -6.84 -1.62
C LEU A 38 7.09 -5.62 -1.68
N ARG A 39 6.53 -4.40 -1.61
CA ARG A 39 7.28 -3.15 -1.51
C ARG A 39 6.74 -2.34 -0.35
N ARG A 40 7.64 -1.89 0.53
CA ARG A 40 7.31 -0.95 1.59
C ARG A 40 6.95 0.41 1.00
N VAL A 41 6.08 1.13 1.71
CA VAL A 41 5.63 2.48 1.37
C VAL A 41 6.21 3.41 2.41
N THR A 42 6.79 4.53 1.98
CA THR A 42 7.31 5.54 2.93
C THR A 42 6.16 6.35 3.53
N ASP A 43 6.39 7.06 4.64
CA ASP A 43 5.36 7.88 5.27
C ASP A 43 4.82 8.96 4.31
N GLY A 44 5.69 9.56 3.48
CA GLY A 44 5.28 10.53 2.46
C GLY A 44 4.38 9.93 1.37
N GLU A 45 4.72 8.73 0.90
CA GLU A 45 3.88 7.98 -0.06
C GLU A 45 2.54 7.56 0.59
N LEU A 46 2.54 7.25 1.88
CA LEU A 46 1.33 6.92 2.66
C LEU A 46 0.37 8.12 2.74
N PHE A 47 0.88 9.33 2.91
CA PHE A 47 0.06 10.54 2.84
C PHE A 47 -0.63 10.69 1.48
N ILE A 48 0.12 10.51 0.39
CA ILE A 48 -0.43 10.58 -0.98
C ILE A 48 -1.52 9.52 -1.17
N LEU A 49 -1.28 8.28 -0.74
CA LEU A 49 -2.28 7.21 -0.80
C LEU A 49 -3.55 7.57 -0.04
N SER A 50 -3.41 8.06 1.19
CA SER A 50 -4.55 8.41 2.04
C SER A 50 -5.39 9.54 1.41
N GLY A 51 -4.73 10.53 0.78
CA GLY A 51 -5.38 11.63 0.07
C GLY A 51 -6.14 11.15 -1.18
N VAL A 52 -5.47 10.40 -2.07
CA VAL A 52 -6.08 9.89 -3.31
C VAL A 52 -7.20 8.89 -3.01
N LEU A 53 -7.01 8.04 -2.00
CA LEU A 53 -8.03 7.11 -1.54
C LEU A 53 -9.02 7.77 -0.58
N SER A 54 -8.91 9.04 -0.24
CA SER A 54 -9.80 9.77 0.68
C SER A 54 -10.20 8.95 1.92
N VAL A 55 -9.22 8.30 2.53
CA VAL A 55 -9.37 7.50 3.76
C VAL A 55 -8.34 7.96 4.77
N ARG A 56 -8.58 7.69 6.04
CA ARG A 56 -7.55 7.89 7.06
C ARG A 56 -6.39 6.92 6.86
N MET A 57 -5.18 7.33 7.26
CA MET A 57 -3.97 6.52 7.09
C MET A 57 -4.09 5.16 7.80
N GLU A 58 -4.74 5.13 8.97
CA GLU A 58 -4.99 3.90 9.73
C GLU A 58 -5.68 2.80 8.89
N ASN A 59 -6.54 3.19 7.93
CA ASN A 59 -7.26 2.25 7.07
C ASN A 59 -6.37 1.60 5.99
N LEU A 60 -5.14 2.08 5.84
CA LEU A 60 -4.15 1.54 4.89
C LEU A 60 -3.22 0.52 5.53
N PHE A 61 -3.16 0.47 6.86
CA PHE A 61 -2.41 -0.55 7.58
C PHE A 61 -3.17 -1.88 7.59
N PRO A 62 -2.44 -3.01 7.62
CA PRO A 62 -3.06 -4.31 7.81
C PRO A 62 -3.68 -4.41 9.21
N ASP A 63 -4.67 -5.30 9.36
CA ASP A 63 -5.27 -5.58 10.67
C ASP A 63 -4.20 -6.08 11.64
N ALA A 64 -4.41 -5.82 12.93
CA ALA A 64 -3.46 -6.20 13.99
C ALA A 64 -3.07 -7.69 13.95
N ALA A 65 -3.99 -8.57 13.56
CA ALA A 65 -3.72 -10.00 13.38
C ALA A 65 -2.64 -10.26 12.31
N THR A 66 -2.70 -9.55 11.18
CA THR A 66 -1.72 -9.66 10.09
C THR A 66 -0.37 -9.05 10.47
N VAL A 67 -0.34 -8.03 11.32
CA VAL A 67 0.91 -7.45 11.83
C VAL A 67 1.67 -8.45 12.71
N LEU A 68 0.95 -9.20 13.57
CA LEU A 68 1.56 -10.19 14.46
C LEU A 68 2.26 -11.32 13.70
N ASP A 69 1.67 -11.77 12.59
CA ASP A 69 2.29 -12.78 11.72
C ASP A 69 3.62 -12.28 11.12
N GLN A 70 3.66 -11.04 10.62
CA GLN A 70 4.85 -10.45 10.00
C GLN A 70 6.01 -10.18 11.00
N VAL A 71 5.67 -9.86 12.25
CA VAL A 71 6.67 -9.71 13.34
C VAL A 71 7.27 -11.06 13.72
N SER A 72 6.46 -12.13 13.71
CA SER A 72 6.93 -13.48 14.00
C SER A 72 7.92 -14.00 12.93
N GLU A 73 7.71 -13.62 11.67
CA GLU A 73 8.59 -13.99 10.55
C GLU A 73 9.90 -13.20 10.56
N SER A 74 9.84 -11.88 10.82
CA SER A 74 11.03 -11.02 10.89
C SER A 74 11.97 -11.39 12.05
N SER A 75 11.46 -12.05 13.09
CA SER A 75 12.27 -12.52 14.23
C SER A 75 13.16 -13.72 13.87
N LYS A 76 12.87 -14.45 12.78
CA LYS A 76 13.71 -15.57 12.32
C LYS A 76 14.95 -15.09 11.58
N ASP A 77 14.87 -13.96 10.89
CA ASP A 77 15.97 -13.39 10.11
C ASP A 77 17.10 -12.81 10.97
N PHE A 78 16.84 -12.54 12.26
CA PHE A 78 17.84 -12.00 13.18
C PHE A 78 18.66 -13.08 13.92
N SER A 79 18.34 -14.37 13.71
CA SER A 79 18.99 -15.49 14.39
C SER A 79 19.95 -16.30 13.51
N SER A 80 20.34 -15.79 12.33
CA SER A 80 21.35 -16.40 11.43
C SER A 80 22.62 -15.58 11.33
#